data_AF-A0A842HWB8-F1
#
_entry.id   AF-A0A842HWB8-F1
#
_cell.length_a   1.000
_cell.length_b   1.000
_cell.length_c   1.000
_cell.angle_alpha   90.00
_cell.angle_beta   90.00
_cell.angle_gamma   90.00
#
_symmetry.space_group_name_H-M   'P 1'
#
loop_
_entity.id
_entity.type
_entity.pdbx_description
1 polymer ?
#
loop_
_entity_poly.entity_id
_entity_poly.type
_entity_poly.pdbx_seq_one_letter_code
_entity_poly.pdbx_strand_id
1 'polypeptide(L)'
;MDMDKDEVAALVREVRYLRDRQDILDCINNYGRGLDRLDADLIRDAFHPDATDNHGPFLGGVDAFVPFAIDCEAAFLNTHHGITSHNCEIKGDTAHAESYVFWFVQMPDGEKIGAGGGRYIDKLERREGKWKVSLRRLLMDWTFQVPEDKWLGDEWSGVKGERDKTDPSYLRPMTIPPA
;
A
#
# COMPACT_ATOMS: atom_id res chain seq x y z
N MET A 1 25.72 -17.33 -28.96
CA MET A 1 26.59 -17.34 -27.77
C MET A 1 25.94 -18.34 -26.83
N ASP A 2 26.49 -19.55 -26.74
CA ASP A 2 25.98 -20.56 -25.81
C ASP A 2 26.44 -20.15 -24.41
N MET A 3 25.47 -19.90 -23.54
CA MET A 3 25.73 -19.66 -22.13
C MET A 3 26.03 -20.97 -21.43
N ASP A 4 27.00 -20.98 -20.53
CA ASP A 4 27.25 -22.16 -19.71
C ASP A 4 26.23 -22.29 -18.56
N LYS A 5 26.25 -23.44 -17.87
CA LYS A 5 25.30 -23.74 -16.79
C LYS A 5 25.44 -22.81 -15.60
N ASP A 6 26.64 -22.31 -15.31
CA ASP A 6 26.89 -21.44 -14.17
C ASP A 6 26.38 -20.02 -14.45
N GLU A 7 26.56 -19.54 -15.69
CA GLU A 7 25.98 -18.28 -16.16
C GLU A 7 24.44 -18.33 -16.12
N VAL A 8 23.83 -19.42 -16.61
CA VAL A 8 22.37 -19.60 -16.52
C VAL A 8 21.89 -19.63 -15.07
N ALA A 9 22.59 -20.34 -14.18
CA ALA A 9 22.24 -20.39 -12.76
C ALA A 9 22.37 -19.02 -12.07
N ALA A 10 23.36 -18.21 -12.46
CA ALA A 10 23.50 -16.83 -11.98
C ALA A 10 22.32 -15.96 -12.42
N LEU A 11 21.96 -15.99 -13.71
CA LEU A 11 20.80 -15.24 -14.22
C LEU A 11 19.50 -15.65 -13.54
N VAL A 12 19.27 -16.95 -13.29
CA VAL A 12 18.08 -17.42 -12.58
C VAL A 12 17.99 -16.81 -11.17
N ARG A 13 19.12 -16.71 -10.46
CA ARG A 13 19.15 -16.07 -9.13
C ARG A 13 18.87 -14.57 -9.23
N GLU A 14 19.47 -13.88 -10.18
CA GLU A 14 19.27 -12.44 -10.39
C GLU A 14 17.83 -12.11 -10.77
N VAL A 15 17.25 -12.83 -11.73
CA VAL A 15 15.86 -12.65 -12.16
C VAL A 15 14.90 -12.94 -11.00
N ARG A 16 15.14 -14.00 -10.23
CA ARG A 16 14.33 -14.29 -9.03
C ARG A 16 14.42 -13.17 -8.01
N TYR A 17 15.61 -12.66 -7.74
CA TYR A 17 15.80 -11.54 -6.82
C TYR A 17 15.08 -10.27 -7.29
N LEU A 18 15.21 -9.90 -8.57
CA LEU A 18 14.53 -8.73 -9.14
C LEU A 18 13.00 -8.88 -9.10
N ARG A 19 12.49 -10.07 -9.43
CA ARG A 19 11.06 -10.38 -9.30
C ARG A 19 10.60 -10.28 -7.85
N ASP A 20 11.31 -10.90 -6.91
CA ASP A 20 10.96 -10.90 -5.49
C ASP A 20 10.91 -9.47 -4.94
N ARG A 21 11.84 -8.59 -5.35
CA ARG A 21 11.81 -7.17 -4.99
C ARG A 21 10.56 -6.47 -5.51
N GLN A 22 10.16 -6.74 -6.75
CA GLN A 22 8.95 -6.15 -7.33
C GLN A 22 7.69 -6.69 -6.64
N ASP A 23 7.60 -8.00 -6.43
CA ASP A 23 6.47 -8.65 -5.76
C ASP A 23 6.28 -8.10 -4.33
N ILE A 24 7.37 -7.83 -3.61
CA ILE A 24 7.33 -7.19 -2.27
C ILE A 24 6.84 -5.73 -2.36
N LEU A 25 7.37 -4.94 -3.29
CA LEU A 25 6.94 -3.55 -3.45
C LEU A 25 5.46 -3.48 -3.87
N ASP A 26 5.02 -4.35 -4.77
CA ASP A 26 3.62 -4.45 -5.21
C ASP A 26 2.71 -4.85 -4.06
N CYS A 27 3.14 -5.78 -3.19
CA CYS A 27 2.42 -6.13 -1.97
C CYS A 27 2.16 -4.90 -1.08
N ILE A 28 3.16 -4.06 -0.89
CA ILE A 28 3.08 -2.87 -0.01
C ILE A 28 2.26 -1.75 -0.68
N ASN A 29 2.41 -1.54 -1.99
CA ASN A 29 1.60 -0.59 -2.76
C ASN A 29 0.12 -1.00 -2.78
N ASN A 30 -0.18 -2.28 -2.97
CA ASN A 30 -1.54 -2.79 -2.97
C ASN A 30 -2.22 -2.65 -1.60
N TYR A 31 -1.45 -2.75 -0.51
CA TYR A 31 -1.95 -2.41 0.82
C TYR A 31 -2.40 -0.94 0.90
N GLY A 32 -1.55 0.02 0.48
CA GLY A 32 -1.91 1.44 0.48
C GLY A 32 -3.12 1.74 -0.41
N ARG A 33 -3.16 1.14 -1.60
CA ARG A 33 -4.35 1.19 -2.49
C ARG A 33 -5.60 0.64 -1.79
N GLY A 34 -5.47 -0.46 -1.04
CA GLY A 34 -6.57 -1.07 -0.29
C GLY A 34 -7.15 -0.12 0.74
N LEU A 35 -6.30 0.60 1.49
CA LEU A 35 -6.72 1.66 2.41
C LEU A 35 -7.50 2.77 1.68
N ASP A 36 -6.95 3.26 0.57
CA ASP A 36 -7.55 4.37 -0.18
C ASP A 36 -8.87 4.03 -0.88
N ARG A 37 -9.11 2.75 -1.14
CA ARG A 37 -10.31 2.21 -1.79
C ARG A 37 -11.23 1.46 -0.83
N LEU A 38 -10.98 1.56 0.48
CA LEU A 38 -11.71 0.83 1.51
C LEU A 38 -11.91 -0.67 1.14
N ASP A 39 -10.92 -1.26 0.46
CA ASP A 39 -10.99 -2.60 -0.08
C ASP A 39 -10.34 -3.57 0.89
N ALA A 40 -11.18 -4.13 1.76
CA ALA A 40 -10.77 -5.09 2.78
C ALA A 40 -10.07 -6.32 2.20
N ASP A 41 -10.40 -6.74 0.97
CA ASP A 41 -9.76 -7.89 0.33
C ASP A 41 -8.32 -7.55 -0.06
N LEU A 42 -8.07 -6.35 -0.62
CA LEU A 42 -6.72 -5.89 -0.95
C LEU A 42 -5.86 -5.67 0.29
N ILE A 43 -6.42 -5.06 1.33
CA ILE A 43 -5.71 -4.87 2.60
C ILE A 43 -5.31 -6.24 3.15
N ARG A 44 -6.25 -7.19 3.20
CA ARG A 44 -6.01 -8.55 3.71
C ARG A 44 -5.00 -9.32 2.86
N ASP A 45 -5.03 -9.18 1.54
CA ASP A 45 -4.12 -9.91 0.65
C ASP A 45 -2.65 -9.54 0.88
N ALA A 46 -2.36 -8.34 1.37
CA ALA A 46 -0.99 -7.92 1.70
C ALA A 46 -0.36 -8.68 2.88
N PHE A 47 -1.15 -9.39 3.68
CA PHE A 47 -0.68 -10.08 4.88
C PHE A 47 -0.87 -11.59 4.80
N HIS A 48 0.04 -12.34 5.44
CA HIS A 48 -0.24 -13.74 5.76
C HIS A 48 -1.31 -13.83 6.86
N PRO A 49 -2.14 -14.91 6.90
CA PRO A 49 -3.22 -15.02 7.89
C PRO A 49 -2.75 -14.97 9.36
N ASP A 50 -1.52 -15.41 9.62
CA ASP A 50 -0.86 -15.41 10.94
C ASP A 50 -0.04 -14.15 11.22
N ALA A 51 -0.10 -13.14 10.34
CA ALA A 51 0.69 -11.93 10.50
C ALA A 51 0.23 -11.10 11.71
N THR A 52 1.17 -10.37 12.29
CA THR A 52 0.91 -9.38 13.34
C THR A 52 1.17 -7.98 12.82
N ASP A 53 0.28 -7.05 13.13
CA ASP A 53 0.46 -5.63 12.84
C ASP A 53 0.48 -4.81 14.13
N ASN A 54 1.44 -3.90 14.22
CA ASN A 54 1.48 -2.83 15.21
C ASN A 54 1.37 -1.48 14.50
N HIS A 55 0.19 -0.89 14.58
CA HIS A 55 -0.13 0.43 14.04
C HIS A 55 -0.22 1.51 15.14
N GLY A 56 0.41 1.30 16.31
CA GLY A 56 0.33 2.23 17.44
C GLY A 56 -0.90 1.97 18.31
N PRO A 57 -2.06 2.63 18.08
CA PRO A 57 -3.31 2.33 18.78
C PRO A 57 -3.85 0.91 18.54
N PHE A 58 -3.37 0.25 17.48
CA PHE A 58 -3.66 -1.15 17.18
C PHE A 58 -2.43 -2.03 17.37
N LEU A 59 -2.62 -3.19 18.01
CA LEU A 59 -1.67 -4.30 18.04
C LEU A 59 -2.45 -5.61 17.99
N GLY A 60 -2.25 -6.42 16.95
CA GLY A 60 -2.98 -7.67 16.82
C GLY A 60 -2.80 -8.37 15.47
N GLY A 61 -3.61 -9.40 15.25
CA GLY A 61 -3.63 -10.16 14.00
C GLY A 61 -4.45 -9.50 12.89
N VAL A 62 -4.23 -9.96 11.66
CA VAL A 62 -4.85 -9.41 10.44
C VAL A 62 -6.38 -9.35 10.50
N ASP A 63 -7.02 -10.38 11.06
CA ASP A 63 -8.48 -10.45 11.15
C ASP A 63 -9.10 -9.28 11.91
N ALA A 64 -8.42 -8.80 12.96
CA ALA A 64 -8.83 -7.63 13.72
C ALA A 64 -8.30 -6.33 13.11
N PHE A 65 -7.16 -6.39 12.42
CA PHE A 65 -6.52 -5.22 11.82
C PHE A 65 -7.31 -4.66 10.64
N VAL A 66 -7.76 -5.51 9.72
CA VAL A 66 -8.47 -5.07 8.51
C VAL A 66 -9.70 -4.21 8.82
N PRO A 67 -10.65 -4.62 9.70
CA PRO A 67 -11.79 -3.76 10.04
C PRO A 67 -11.35 -2.49 10.77
N PHE A 68 -10.36 -2.56 11.68
CA PHE A 68 -9.80 -1.38 12.34
C PHE A 68 -9.27 -0.36 11.32
N ALA A 69 -8.51 -0.81 10.33
CA ALA A 69 -7.96 0.04 9.29
C ALA A 69 -9.08 0.66 8.44
N ILE A 70 -10.08 -0.12 8.01
CA ILE A 70 -11.23 0.39 7.27
C ILE A 70 -11.97 1.46 8.06
N ASP A 71 -12.24 1.23 9.35
CA ASP A 71 -12.95 2.19 10.21
C ASP A 71 -12.14 3.50 10.35
N CYS A 72 -10.82 3.42 10.48
CA CYS A 72 -9.95 4.59 10.50
C CYS A 72 -10.00 5.38 9.18
N GLU A 73 -9.89 4.70 8.04
CA GLU A 73 -9.84 5.36 6.72
C GLU A 73 -11.20 5.89 6.26
N ALA A 74 -12.30 5.25 6.68
CA ALA A 74 -13.66 5.66 6.39
C ALA A 74 -14.05 6.95 7.16
N ALA A 75 -13.29 7.32 8.19
CA ALA A 75 -13.49 8.57 8.91
C ALA A 75 -13.05 9.81 8.12
N PHE A 76 -12.41 9.66 6.96
CA PHE A 76 -11.99 10.76 6.09
C PHE A 76 -12.82 10.81 4.80
N LEU A 77 -12.97 11.99 4.20
CA LEU A 77 -13.66 12.13 2.91
C LEU A 77 -12.87 11.46 1.78
N ASN A 78 -11.55 11.61 1.82
CA ASN A 78 -10.64 10.99 0.87
C ASN A 78 -9.28 10.74 1.51
N THR A 79 -8.56 9.72 1.02
CA THR A 79 -7.22 9.37 1.50
C THR A 79 -6.31 9.01 0.32
N HIS A 80 -5.02 9.24 0.49
CA HIS A 80 -4.01 8.85 -0.48
C HIS A 80 -2.72 8.44 0.21
N HIS A 81 -2.34 7.18 0.06
CA HIS A 81 -1.11 6.59 0.59
C HIS A 81 -0.08 6.41 -0.52
N GLY A 82 0.97 7.24 -0.48
CA GLY A 82 2.10 7.17 -1.40
C GLY A 82 3.31 6.47 -0.77
N ILE A 83 3.69 5.31 -1.32
CA ILE A 83 4.94 4.63 -0.97
C ILE A 83 6.08 5.22 -1.80
N THR A 84 7.18 5.61 -1.14
CA THR A 84 8.31 6.28 -1.80
C THR A 84 9.59 5.47 -1.65
N SER A 85 10.54 5.93 -0.83
CA SER A 85 11.80 5.22 -0.58
C SER A 85 11.50 3.82 -0.03
N HIS A 86 11.96 2.80 -0.75
CA HIS A 86 11.77 1.40 -0.40
C HIS A 86 13.11 0.66 -0.33
N ASN A 87 13.52 0.33 0.89
CA ASN A 87 14.69 -0.49 1.16
C ASN A 87 14.23 -1.90 1.48
N CYS A 88 14.86 -2.91 0.87
CA CYS A 88 14.46 -4.31 1.05
C CYS A 88 15.67 -5.24 0.96
N GLU A 89 15.88 -6.02 2.00
CA GLU A 89 16.89 -7.08 2.08
C GLU A 89 16.21 -8.45 2.00
N ILE A 90 16.53 -9.23 0.98
CA ILE A 90 15.92 -10.55 0.74
C ILE A 90 16.94 -11.65 1.05
N LYS A 91 16.53 -12.62 1.87
CA LYS A 91 17.29 -13.82 2.22
C LYS A 91 16.39 -15.05 2.06
N GLY A 92 16.56 -15.74 0.93
CA GLY A 92 15.77 -16.93 0.60
C GLY A 92 14.28 -16.60 0.44
N ASP A 93 13.46 -17.10 1.37
CA ASP A 93 12.01 -16.87 1.43
C ASP A 93 11.60 -15.85 2.51
N THR A 94 12.56 -15.07 3.01
CA THR A 94 12.32 -14.00 4.00
C THR A 94 12.86 -12.67 3.49
N ALA A 95 12.20 -11.58 3.87
CA ALA A 95 12.67 -10.24 3.57
C ALA A 95 12.44 -9.29 4.75
N HIS A 96 13.36 -8.35 4.91
CA HIS A 96 13.21 -7.19 5.79
C HIS A 96 13.13 -5.94 4.94
N ALA A 97 12.07 -5.17 5.09
CA ALA A 97 11.84 -3.97 4.30
C ALA A 97 11.51 -2.76 5.17
N GLU A 98 11.98 -1.61 4.73
CA GLU A 98 11.56 -0.29 5.21
C GLU A 98 10.94 0.45 4.02
N SER A 99 9.70 0.90 4.20
CA SER A 99 8.98 1.66 3.18
C SER A 99 8.52 2.99 3.77
N TYR A 100 8.95 4.09 3.16
CA TYR A 100 8.48 5.42 3.50
C TYR A 100 7.09 5.61 2.92
N VAL A 101 6.15 6.02 3.78
CA VAL A 101 4.77 6.32 3.40
C VAL A 101 4.48 7.79 3.70
N PHE A 102 3.98 8.48 2.68
CA PHE A 102 3.27 9.74 2.86
C PHE A 102 1.79 9.46 2.73
N TRP A 103 1.00 9.91 3.70
CA TRP A 103 -0.45 9.85 3.57
C TRP A 103 -1.03 11.27 3.64
N PHE A 104 -2.05 11.46 2.83
CA PHE A 104 -2.85 12.68 2.78
C PHE A 104 -4.30 12.32 3.00
N VAL A 105 -5.00 13.09 3.81
CA VAL A 105 -6.41 12.87 4.13
C VAL A 105 -7.18 14.18 4.00
N GLN A 106 -8.37 14.11 3.42
CA GLN A 106 -9.33 15.20 3.46
C GLN A 106 -10.23 15.01 4.69
N MET A 107 -10.22 16.00 5.58
CA MET A 107 -10.98 15.95 6.84
C MET A 107 -12.50 15.93 6.57
N PRO A 108 -13.34 15.39 7.48
CA PRO A 108 -14.80 15.31 7.32
C PRO A 108 -15.53 16.61 7.00
N ASP A 109 -14.97 17.75 7.45
CA ASP A 109 -15.51 19.08 7.19
C ASP A 109 -15.24 19.57 5.75
N GLY A 110 -14.31 18.94 5.04
CA GLY A 110 -13.85 19.38 3.71
C GLY A 110 -13.16 20.74 3.73
N GLU A 111 -12.68 21.18 4.89
CA GLU A 111 -12.01 22.48 5.08
C GLU A 111 -10.49 22.33 5.23
N LYS A 112 -10.01 21.12 5.54
CA LYS A 112 -8.60 20.87 5.83
C LYS A 112 -8.09 19.61 5.15
N ILE A 113 -6.83 19.67 4.76
CA ILE A 113 -6.02 18.52 4.39
C ILE A 113 -5.08 18.20 5.55
N GLY A 114 -5.18 16.97 6.05
CA GLY A 114 -4.17 16.37 6.91
C GLY A 114 -3.09 15.69 6.07
N ALA A 115 -1.85 15.80 6.52
CA ALA A 115 -0.73 15.12 5.90
C ALA A 115 0.19 14.53 6.98
N GLY A 116 0.83 13.42 6.64
CA GLY A 116 1.85 12.86 7.49
C GLY A 116 2.85 12.01 6.72
N GLY A 117 3.97 11.78 7.40
CA GLY A 117 5.06 10.95 6.94
C GLY A 117 5.44 9.93 7.99
N GLY A 118 5.71 8.73 7.55
CA GLY A 118 6.04 7.62 8.41
C GLY A 118 6.69 6.48 7.64
N ARG A 119 6.91 5.37 8.33
CA ARG A 119 7.60 4.20 7.78
C ARG A 119 6.90 2.91 8.18
N TYR A 120 6.68 2.05 7.20
CA TYR A 120 6.39 0.64 7.45
C TYR A 120 7.70 -0.11 7.60
N ILE A 121 7.89 -0.74 8.76
CA ILE A 121 8.99 -1.66 9.03
C ILE A 121 8.41 -3.07 8.96
N ASP A 122 8.75 -3.78 7.89
CA ASP A 122 8.11 -5.03 7.52
C ASP A 122 9.09 -6.20 7.59
N LYS A 123 8.60 -7.30 8.14
CA LYS A 123 9.08 -8.64 7.81
C LYS A 123 8.10 -9.26 6.83
N LEU A 124 8.60 -9.69 5.68
CA LEU A 124 7.82 -10.40 4.67
C LEU A 124 8.33 -11.83 4.51
N GLU A 125 7.43 -12.73 4.15
CA GLU A 125 7.75 -14.11 3.87
C GLU A 125 7.13 -14.53 2.54
N ARG A 126 7.88 -15.31 1.76
CA ARG A 126 7.34 -15.98 0.59
C ARG A 126 6.78 -17.33 1.01
N ARG A 127 5.46 -17.50 0.85
CA ARG A 127 4.79 -18.79 1.05
C ARG A 127 3.98 -19.09 -0.20
N GLU A 128 4.08 -20.32 -0.70
CA GLU A 128 3.38 -20.76 -1.91
C GLU A 128 3.62 -19.82 -3.13
N GLY A 129 4.85 -19.29 -3.22
CA GLY A 129 5.26 -18.39 -4.31
C GLY A 129 4.78 -16.95 -4.19
N LYS A 130 4.13 -16.54 -3.10
CA LYS A 130 3.65 -15.17 -2.87
C LYS A 130 4.36 -14.52 -1.69
N TRP A 131 4.85 -13.30 -1.88
CA TRP A 131 5.35 -12.45 -0.80
C TRP A 131 4.19 -11.75 -0.11
N LYS A 132 4.14 -11.86 1.21
CA LYS A 132 3.20 -11.11 2.06
C LYS A 132 3.86 -10.74 3.37
N VAL A 133 3.33 -9.71 4.02
CA VAL A 133 3.75 -9.26 5.35
C VAL A 133 3.43 -10.35 6.38
N SER A 134 4.41 -10.71 7.22
CA SER A 134 4.22 -11.56 8.40
C SER A 134 4.34 -10.77 9.71
N LEU A 135 5.01 -9.62 9.69
CA LEU A 135 5.05 -8.67 10.80
C LEU A 135 5.19 -7.26 10.24
N ARG A 136 4.37 -6.33 10.72
CA ARG A 136 4.50 -4.90 10.42
C ARG A 136 4.56 -4.08 11.70
N ARG A 137 5.40 -3.04 11.65
CA ARG A 137 5.34 -1.91 12.59
C ARG A 137 5.27 -0.61 11.82
N LEU A 138 4.23 0.18 12.06
CA LEU A 138 4.17 1.57 11.62
C LEU A 138 4.96 2.46 12.58
N LEU A 139 5.81 3.31 12.03
CA LEU A 139 6.47 4.40 12.73
C LEU A 139 6.00 5.73 12.17
N MET A 140 5.54 6.61 13.05
CA MET A 140 5.12 7.96 12.70
C MET A 140 6.32 8.89 12.85
N ASP A 141 6.66 9.64 11.80
CA ASP A 141 7.78 10.59 11.84
C ASP A 141 7.28 12.03 12.01
N TRP A 142 6.21 12.42 11.30
CA TRP A 142 5.62 13.75 11.43
C TRP A 142 4.18 13.79 10.91
N THR A 143 3.43 14.80 11.36
CA THR A 143 2.07 15.11 10.88
C THR A 143 1.86 16.62 10.87
N PHE A 144 1.05 17.11 9.95
CA PHE A 144 0.56 18.48 9.94
C PHE A 144 -0.83 18.57 9.31
N GLN A 145 -1.49 19.71 9.48
CA GLN A 145 -2.74 20.04 8.79
C GLN A 145 -2.62 21.42 8.17
N VAL A 146 -3.25 21.59 7.01
CA VAL A 146 -3.37 22.88 6.31
C VAL A 146 -4.82 23.10 5.88
N PRO A 147 -5.27 24.37 5.75
CA PRO A 147 -6.54 24.67 5.09
C PRO A 147 -6.55 24.12 3.66
N GLU A 148 -7.68 23.58 3.22
CA GLU A 148 -7.89 23.20 1.83
C GLU A 148 -8.23 24.45 0.99
N ASP A 149 -7.33 24.80 0.08
CA ASP A 149 -7.55 25.86 -0.89
C ASP A 149 -8.14 25.25 -2.18
N LYS A 150 -9.37 25.62 -2.53
CA LYS A 150 -10.10 25.12 -3.72
C LYS A 150 -9.64 25.85 -4.99
N TRP A 151 -8.33 26.04 -5.16
CA TRP A 151 -7.75 26.87 -6.21
C TRP A 151 -8.01 26.36 -7.64
N LEU A 152 -8.31 25.07 -7.80
CA LEU A 152 -8.70 24.48 -9.10
C LEU A 152 -10.10 24.92 -9.55
N GLY A 153 -10.97 25.44 -8.66
CA GLY A 153 -12.33 25.86 -8.98
C GLY A 153 -13.33 24.70 -9.11
N ASP A 154 -14.63 25.05 -9.13
CA ASP A 154 -15.73 24.07 -9.08
C ASP A 154 -15.87 23.22 -10.35
N GLU A 155 -15.25 23.61 -11.45
CA GLU A 155 -15.25 22.87 -12.72
C GLU A 155 -14.60 21.47 -12.60
N TRP A 156 -13.71 21.27 -11.62
CA TRP A 156 -13.07 19.98 -11.33
C TRP A 156 -13.87 19.11 -10.37
N SER A 157 -14.96 19.61 -9.80
CA SER A 157 -15.77 18.88 -8.83
C SER A 157 -16.41 17.59 -9.38
N GLY A 158 -16.53 17.47 -10.71
CA GLY A 158 -17.00 16.27 -11.41
C GLY A 158 -15.92 15.23 -11.71
N VAL A 159 -14.64 15.55 -11.50
CA VAL A 159 -13.51 14.63 -11.74
C VAL A 159 -13.12 13.98 -10.41
N LYS A 160 -13.98 13.07 -9.93
CA LYS A 160 -13.78 12.36 -8.66
C LYS A 160 -13.56 10.86 -8.90
N GLY A 161 -12.63 10.28 -8.14
CA GLY A 161 -12.52 8.84 -8.00
C GLY A 161 -13.48 8.32 -6.93
N GLU A 162 -13.66 7.01 -6.89
CA GLU A 162 -14.47 6.34 -5.89
C GLU A 162 -13.57 5.62 -4.88
N ARG A 163 -14.07 5.44 -3.66
CA ARG A 163 -13.35 4.73 -2.60
C ARG A 163 -13.88 3.32 -2.40
N ASP A 164 -14.36 2.70 -3.47
CA ASP A 164 -14.82 1.31 -3.50
C ASP A 164 -14.52 0.67 -4.87
N LYS A 165 -15.11 -0.51 -5.14
CA LYS A 165 -14.89 -1.27 -6.37
C LYS A 165 -15.55 -0.66 -7.62
N THR A 166 -16.29 0.44 -7.49
CA THR A 166 -16.84 1.22 -8.62
C THR A 166 -15.82 2.21 -9.21
N ASP A 167 -14.69 2.42 -8.54
CA ASP A 167 -13.62 3.31 -9.01
C ASP A 167 -13.09 2.87 -10.40
N PRO A 168 -12.83 3.81 -11.34
CA PRO A 168 -12.38 3.49 -12.67
C PRO A 168 -11.12 2.60 -12.73
N SER A 169 -10.29 2.60 -11.68
CA SER A 169 -9.10 1.77 -11.63
C SER A 169 -9.38 0.26 -11.56
N TYR A 170 -10.60 -0.15 -11.22
CA TYR A 170 -11.05 -1.55 -11.25
C TYR A 170 -11.66 -1.97 -12.61
N LEU A 171 -12.01 -1.01 -13.48
CA LEU A 171 -12.66 -1.32 -14.74
C LEU A 171 -11.72 -2.02 -15.72
N ARG A 172 -12.17 -3.16 -16.26
CA ARG A 172 -11.47 -3.94 -17.29
C ARG A 172 -12.51 -4.40 -18.33
N PRO A 173 -12.50 -3.90 -19.59
CA PRO A 173 -11.61 -2.85 -20.10
C PRO A 173 -11.89 -1.49 -19.45
N MET A 174 -10.89 -0.61 -19.45
CA MET A 174 -11.08 0.78 -19.07
C MET A 174 -11.73 1.53 -20.23
N THR A 175 -12.80 2.27 -19.95
CA THR A 175 -13.56 3.05 -20.93
C THR A 175 -13.83 4.45 -20.39
N ILE A 176 -13.84 5.44 -21.26
CA ILE A 176 -14.31 6.79 -20.94
C ILE A 176 -15.83 6.83 -21.18
N PRO A 177 -16.67 7.16 -20.19
CA PRO A 177 -18.10 7.34 -20.42
C PRO A 177 -18.37 8.40 -21.49
N PRO A 178 -19.39 8.24 -22.36
CA PRO A 178 -19.80 9.29 -23.27
C PRO A 178 -20.21 10.55 -22.48
N ALA A 179 -19.90 11.73 -23.04
CA ALA A 179 -20.19 13.04 -22.46
C ALA A 179 -21.70 13.32 -22.36
#